data_AF-A0A348WVI7-F1
#
_entry.id   AF-A0A348WVI7-F1
#
_cell.length_a   1.000
_cell.length_b   1.000
_cell.length_c   1.000
_cell.angle_alpha   90.00
_cell.angle_beta   90.00
_cell.angle_gamma   90.00
#
_symmetry.space_group_name_H-M   'P 1'
#
loop_
_entity.id
_entity.type
_entity.pdbx_description
1 polymer ?
#
loop_
_entity_poly.entity_id
_entity_poly.type
_entity_poly.pdbx_seq_one_letter_code
_entity_poly.pdbx_strand_id
1 'polypeptide(L)'
;MVMTDPIADMLTRIRNANQMKHATVSMPASRLKLEILNVLKNEGYISEYEKIEDGKQGVIKVTLKYAEKTRVIKGIKRISKPGLRVYAKANELPKVLNGLGIAIISTSNGIMTDREARLNKLGGEVVAFVW
;
A
#
# COMPACT_ATOMS: atom_id res chain seq x y z
N MET A 1 13.76 8.72 18.18
CA MET A 1 13.22 9.28 16.92
C MET A 1 11.71 9.08 16.94
N VAL A 2 10.91 10.14 16.80
CA VAL A 2 9.44 10.02 16.81
C VAL A 2 8.97 9.64 15.41
N MET A 3 8.23 8.53 15.28
CA MET A 3 7.67 8.09 14.00
C MET A 3 6.36 8.82 13.72
N THR A 4 6.37 9.72 12.73
CA THR A 4 5.23 10.61 12.43
C THR A 4 4.32 10.12 11.30
N ASP A 5 4.84 9.32 10.36
CA ASP A 5 4.05 8.68 9.29
C ASP A 5 4.38 7.18 9.17
N PRO A 6 3.66 6.30 9.90
CA PRO A 6 3.85 4.85 9.84
C PRO A 6 3.57 4.22 8.47
N ILE A 7 2.76 4.87 7.61
CA ILE A 7 2.44 4.37 6.28
C ILE A 7 3.61 4.65 5.35
N ALA A 8 4.15 5.88 5.38
CA ALA A 8 5.34 6.22 4.59
C ALA A 8 6.53 5.32 4.95
N ASP A 9 6.71 5.00 6.24
CA ASP A 9 7.72 4.02 6.69
C ASP A 9 7.49 2.63 6.08
N MET A 10 6.27 2.09 6.14
CA MET A 10 5.92 0.81 5.51
C MET A 10 6.25 0.79 4.01
N LEU A 11 5.78 1.79 3.26
CA LEU A 11 5.98 1.85 1.81
C LEU A 11 7.47 1.96 1.47
N THR A 12 8.24 2.68 2.29
CA THR A 12 9.69 2.83 2.13
C THR A 12 10.41 1.51 2.40
N ARG A 13 10.05 0.79 3.47
CA ARG A 13 10.62 -0.54 3.77
C ARG A 13 10.38 -1.53 2.62
N ILE A 14 9.15 -1.58 2.10
CA ILE A 14 8.80 -2.41 0.95
C ILE A 14 9.62 -2.02 -0.28
N ARG A 15 9.71 -0.72 -0.59
CA ARG A 15 10.51 -0.23 -1.73
C ARG A 15 11.97 -0.64 -1.63
N ASN A 16 12.60 -0.43 -0.46
CA ASN A 16 14.02 -0.71 -0.25
C ASN A 16 14.29 -2.21 -0.33
N ALA A 17 13.46 -3.04 0.31
CA ALA A 17 13.58 -4.50 0.25
C ALA A 17 13.39 -5.02 -1.20
N ASN A 18 12.45 -4.46 -1.95
CA ASN A 18 12.20 -4.79 -3.35
C ASN A 18 13.37 -4.37 -4.27
N GLN A 19 14.00 -3.22 -4.02
CA GLN A 19 15.21 -2.79 -4.74
C GLN A 19 16.38 -3.73 -4.49
N MET A 20 16.55 -4.19 -3.24
CA MET A 20 17.60 -5.14 -2.85
C MET A 20 17.26 -6.61 -3.16
N LYS A 21 16.12 -6.88 -3.79
CA LYS A 21 15.63 -8.22 -4.14
C LYS A 21 15.51 -9.17 -2.93
N HIS A 22 15.17 -8.64 -1.76
CA HIS A 22 14.90 -9.46 -0.58
C HIS A 22 13.61 -10.26 -0.76
N ALA A 23 13.58 -11.50 -0.28
CA ALA A 23 12.38 -12.32 -0.34
C ALA A 23 11.26 -11.78 0.58
N THR A 24 11.63 -11.25 1.74
CA THR A 24 10.69 -10.80 2.76
C THR A 24 11.10 -9.47 3.38
N VAL A 25 10.12 -8.74 3.93
CA VAL A 25 10.34 -7.54 4.74
C VAL A 25 9.43 -7.56 5.96
N SER A 26 9.95 -7.15 7.11
CA SER A 26 9.20 -7.07 8.36
C SER A 26 9.01 -5.64 8.85
N MET A 27 7.89 -5.40 9.54
CA MET A 27 7.56 -4.09 10.10
C MET A 27 6.56 -4.20 11.26
N PRO A 28 6.46 -3.19 12.14
CA PRO A 28 5.41 -3.11 13.15
C PRO A 28 4.00 -3.20 12.56
N ALA A 29 3.13 -4.00 13.19
CA ALA A 29 1.77 -4.18 12.72
C ALA A 29 0.88 -2.96 13.02
N SER A 30 -0.07 -2.72 12.13
CA SER A 30 -1.19 -1.81 12.35
C SER A 30 -2.37 -2.25 11.50
N ARG A 31 -3.60 -1.97 11.96
CA ARG A 31 -4.83 -2.30 11.22
C ARG A 31 -4.80 -1.74 9.79
N LEU A 32 -4.39 -0.48 9.65
CA LEU A 32 -4.33 0.20 8.37
C LEU A 32 -3.24 -0.37 7.45
N LYS A 33 -2.11 -0.81 8.00
CA LYS A 33 -1.06 -1.49 7.23
C LYS A 33 -1.55 -2.82 6.68
N LEU A 34 -2.30 -3.59 7.48
CA LEU A 34 -2.88 -4.87 7.06
C LEU A 34 -3.88 -4.68 5.92
N GLU A 35 -4.76 -3.68 6.00
CA GLU A 35 -5.71 -3.37 4.92
C GLU A 35 -5.02 -2.96 3.61
N ILE A 36 -3.97 -2.13 3.70
CA ILE A 36 -3.16 -1.77 2.52
C ILE A 36 -2.49 -3.01 1.92
N LEU A 37 -1.91 -3.88 2.75
CA LEU A 37 -1.27 -5.11 2.29
C LEU A 37 -2.27 -6.09 1.68
N ASN A 38 -3.50 -6.15 2.18
CA ASN A 38 -4.57 -6.93 1.59
C ASN A 38 -4.88 -6.48 0.15
N VAL A 39 -4.98 -5.17 -0.09
CA VAL A 39 -5.14 -4.62 -1.44
C VAL A 39 -3.94 -4.99 -2.33
N LEU A 40 -2.70 -4.84 -1.83
CA LEU A 40 -1.50 -5.19 -2.59
C LEU A 40 -1.42 -6.68 -2.94
N LYS A 41 -1.89 -7.55 -2.05
CA LYS A 41 -1.95 -9.00 -2.27
C LYS A 41 -3.00 -9.33 -3.35
N ASN A 42 -4.20 -8.80 -3.22
CA ASN A 42 -5.30 -9.05 -4.14
C ASN A 42 -5.00 -8.56 -5.56
N GLU A 43 -4.29 -7.43 -5.67
CA GLU A 43 -3.79 -6.89 -6.95
C GLU A 43 -2.51 -7.58 -7.44
N GLY A 44 -1.98 -8.54 -6.68
CA GLY A 44 -0.85 -9.38 -7.09
C GLY A 44 0.53 -8.71 -7.05
N TYR A 45 0.67 -7.56 -6.37
CA TYR A 45 1.95 -6.86 -6.18
C TYR A 45 2.86 -7.53 -5.16
N ILE A 46 2.28 -8.18 -4.15
CA ILE A 46 2.99 -9.00 -3.17
C ILE A 46 2.46 -10.44 -3.24
N SER A 47 3.25 -11.40 -2.76
CA SER A 47 2.85 -12.80 -2.76
C SER A 47 1.94 -13.11 -1.56
N GLU A 48 2.36 -12.71 -0.37
CA GLU A 48 1.65 -13.00 0.88
C GLU A 48 2.08 -12.02 1.98
N TYR A 49 1.27 -11.87 3.03
CA TYR A 49 1.70 -11.28 4.29
C TYR A 49 1.13 -12.07 5.47
N GLU A 50 1.87 -12.10 6.58
CA GLU A 50 1.47 -12.73 7.83
C GLU A 50 1.61 -11.74 9.00
N LYS A 51 0.63 -11.76 9.91
CA LYS A 51 0.72 -11.05 11.19
C LYS A 51 1.23 -12.05 12.24
N ILE A 52 2.40 -11.76 12.79
CA ILE A 52 3.05 -12.53 13.85
C ILE A 52 2.83 -11.78 15.16
N GLU A 53 2.28 -12.46 16.16
CA GLU A 53 2.10 -11.88 17.49
C GLU A 53 3.41 -11.97 18.29
N ASP A 54 3.80 -10.87 18.93
CA ASP A 54 5.06 -10.72 19.66
C ASP A 54 4.84 -10.31 21.12
N GLY A 55 3.60 -10.45 21.62
CA GLY A 55 3.17 -9.98 22.94
C GLY A 55 3.12 -8.45 23.07
N LYS A 56 3.26 -7.70 21.97
CA LYS A 56 3.18 -6.24 21.93
C LYS A 56 2.20 -5.80 20.83
N GLN A 57 2.65 -4.95 19.90
CA GLN A 57 1.84 -4.48 18.79
C GLN A 57 1.75 -5.48 17.63
N GLY A 58 2.57 -6.54 17.63
CA GLY A 58 2.71 -7.50 16.55
C GLY A 58 3.65 -7.03 15.44
N VAL A 59 4.10 -7.98 14.63
CA VAL A 59 4.96 -7.78 13.47
C VAL A 59 4.22 -8.27 12.23
N ILE A 60 4.27 -7.49 11.15
CA ILE A 60 3.84 -7.96 9.83
C ILE A 60 5.08 -8.37 9.06
N LYS A 61 5.07 -9.60 8.53
CA LYS A 61 6.06 -10.08 7.58
C LYS A 61 5.40 -10.18 6.21
N VAL A 62 6.00 -9.51 5.23
CA VAL A 62 5.50 -9.41 3.85
C VAL A 62 6.45 -10.17 2.94
N THR A 63 5.92 -11.06 2.12
CA THR A 63 6.66 -11.81 1.10
C THR A 63 6.52 -11.09 -0.24
N LEU A 64 7.65 -10.62 -0.78
CA LEU A 64 7.69 -9.87 -2.03
C LEU A 64 7.61 -10.81 -3.24
N LYS A 65 7.00 -10.32 -4.32
CA LYS A 65 6.82 -11.07 -5.56
C LYS A 65 7.83 -10.63 -6.62
N TYR A 66 8.42 -11.61 -7.29
CA TYR A 66 9.35 -11.42 -8.41
C TYR A 66 8.93 -12.33 -9.57
N ALA A 67 8.95 -11.81 -10.79
CA ALA A 67 8.70 -12.57 -12.02
C ALA A 67 10.01 -12.63 -12.80
N GLU A 68 10.53 -13.82 -13.10
CA GLU A 68 11.74 -14.01 -13.91
C GLU A 68 12.93 -13.11 -13.46
N LYS A 69 13.19 -13.06 -12.15
CA LYS A 69 14.22 -12.22 -11.49
C LYS A 69 13.99 -10.70 -11.61
N THR A 70 12.83 -10.30 -12.11
CA THR A 70 12.39 -8.91 -12.24
C THR A 70 11.38 -8.58 -11.12
N ARG A 71 11.54 -7.40 -10.52
CA ARG A 71 10.59 -6.86 -9.52
C ARG A 71 9.21 -6.63 -10.13
N VAL A 72 8.17 -7.10 -9.44
CA VAL A 72 6.76 -6.85 -9.81
C VAL A 72 6.40 -5.39 -9.52
N ILE A 73 6.67 -4.92 -8.30
CA ILE A 73 6.54 -3.49 -7.96
C ILE A 73 7.67 -2.72 -8.64
N LYS A 74 7.34 -1.83 -9.58
CA LYS A 74 8.29 -0.90 -10.20
C LYS A 74 8.42 0.39 -9.39
N GLY A 75 7.32 0.85 -8.78
CA GLY A 75 7.25 2.06 -8.01
C GLY A 75 6.16 2.03 -6.95
N ILE A 76 6.43 2.68 -5.83
CA ILE A 76 5.48 2.86 -4.73
C ILE A 76 5.68 4.24 -4.12
N LYS A 77 4.61 5.01 -3.96
CA LYS A 77 4.68 6.42 -3.53
C LYS A 77 3.54 6.79 -2.60
N ARG A 78 3.87 7.35 -1.43
CA ARG A 78 2.90 8.00 -0.52
C ARG A 78 2.42 9.32 -1.14
N ILE A 79 1.11 9.48 -1.27
CA ILE A 79 0.49 10.67 -1.88
C ILE A 79 0.02 11.64 -0.81
N SER A 80 -1.03 11.28 -0.06
CA SER A 80 -1.45 12.06 1.10
C SER A 80 -0.40 11.95 2.21
N LYS A 81 -0.03 13.04 2.87
CA LYS A 81 0.97 13.07 3.96
C LYS A 81 0.43 13.90 5.12
N PRO A 82 0.93 13.76 6.36
CA PRO A 82 0.43 14.54 7.50
C PRO A 82 0.40 16.06 7.26
N GLY A 83 1.39 16.62 6.57
CA GLY A 83 1.44 18.05 6.24
C GLY A 83 0.63 18.48 5.01
N LEU A 84 0.17 17.53 4.18
CA LEU A 84 -0.68 17.81 3.03
C LEU A 84 -1.55 16.59 2.74
N ARG A 85 -2.81 16.65 3.18
CA ARG A 85 -3.78 15.60 2.93
C ARG A 85 -4.38 15.76 1.54
N VAL A 86 -4.48 14.66 0.81
CA VAL A 86 -4.98 14.65 -0.56
C VAL A 86 -6.27 13.83 -0.61
N TYR A 87 -7.37 14.48 -0.97
CA TYR A 87 -8.68 13.87 -1.13
C TYR A 87 -9.16 14.03 -2.57
N ALA A 88 -9.94 13.06 -3.03
CA ALA A 88 -10.55 13.09 -4.35
C ALA A 88 -12.00 12.61 -4.29
N LYS A 89 -12.88 13.26 -5.05
CA LYS A 89 -14.25 12.77 -5.28
C LYS A 89 -14.22 11.55 -6.18
N ALA A 90 -15.29 10.76 -6.17
CA ALA A 90 -15.39 9.52 -6.95
C ALA A 90 -15.07 9.70 -8.45
N ASN A 91 -15.54 10.80 -9.04
CA ASN A 91 -15.32 11.17 -10.44
C ASN A 91 -13.92 11.76 -10.72
N GLU A 92 -13.21 12.20 -9.68
CA GLU A 92 -11.89 12.84 -9.75
C GLU A 92 -10.77 11.91 -9.28
N LEU A 93 -11.08 10.64 -9.00
CA LEU A 93 -10.10 9.66 -8.56
C LEU A 93 -8.97 9.54 -9.59
N PRO A 94 -7.70 9.68 -9.17
CA PRO A 94 -6.56 9.67 -10.07
C PRO A 94 -6.38 8.29 -10.71
N LYS A 95 -5.92 8.27 -11.97
CA LYS A 95 -5.49 7.04 -12.65
C LYS A 95 -3.97 6.98 -12.64
N VAL A 96 -3.41 5.86 -12.19
CA VAL A 96 -1.95 5.66 -12.16
C VAL A 96 -1.53 5.00 -13.47
N LEU A 97 -0.57 5.60 -14.18
CA LEU A 97 -0.08 5.13 -15.49
C LEU A 97 -1.21 4.78 -16.47
N ASN A 98 -2.21 5.66 -16.59
CA ASN A 98 -3.39 5.44 -17.44
C ASN A 98 -4.16 4.14 -17.15
N GLY A 99 -4.08 3.62 -15.91
CA GLY A 99 -4.78 2.41 -15.47
C GLY A 99 -3.89 1.16 -15.41
N LEU A 100 -2.60 1.27 -15.74
CA LEU A 100 -1.62 0.18 -15.59
C LEU A 100 -1.12 0.02 -14.15
N GLY A 101 -1.27 1.05 -13.31
CA GLY A 101 -1.04 0.97 -11.88
C GLY A 101 -2.32 1.18 -11.08
N ILE A 102 -2.21 1.10 -9.77
CA ILE A 102 -3.33 1.32 -8.85
C ILE A 102 -3.10 2.55 -7.96
N ALA A 103 -4.19 3.22 -7.62
CA ALA A 103 -4.22 4.14 -6.48
C ALA A 103 -4.98 3.48 -5.32
N ILE A 104 -4.39 3.52 -4.14
CA ILE A 104 -4.99 3.02 -2.90
C ILE A 104 -5.77 4.17 -2.27
N ILE A 105 -7.06 3.98 -2.08
CA ILE A 105 -8.00 5.00 -1.61
C ILE A 105 -8.57 4.56 -0.27
N SER A 106 -8.52 5.45 0.72
CA SER A 106 -9.25 5.28 1.98
C SER A 106 -10.62 5.92 1.83
N THR A 107 -11.66 5.10 1.78
CA THR A 107 -13.06 5.53 1.64
C THR A 107 -13.83 5.31 2.95
N SER A 108 -15.10 5.72 3.00
CA SER A 108 -16.01 5.39 4.10
C SER A 108 -16.25 3.89 4.26
N ASN A 109 -16.09 3.11 3.18
CA ASN A 109 -16.32 1.66 3.17
C ASN A 109 -15.01 0.87 3.31
N GLY A 110 -13.94 1.52 3.77
CA GLY A 110 -12.63 0.91 3.95
C GLY A 110 -11.63 1.26 2.85
N ILE A 111 -10.48 0.58 2.89
CA ILE A 111 -9.37 0.77 1.95
C ILE A 111 -9.55 -0.13 0.74
N MET A 112 -9.51 0.46 -0.44
CA MET A 112 -9.74 -0.22 -1.71
C MET A 112 -8.95 0.43 -2.84
N THR A 113 -9.01 -0.15 -4.04
CA THR A 113 -8.41 0.45 -5.24
C THR A 113 -9.25 1.59 -5.79
N ASP A 114 -8.65 2.44 -6.62
CA ASP A 114 -9.37 3.48 -7.36
C ASP A 114 -10.40 2.91 -8.33
N ARG A 115 -10.20 1.69 -8.85
CA ARG A 115 -11.20 1.01 -9.69
C ARG A 115 -12.43 0.61 -8.88
N GLU A 116 -12.24 -0.04 -7.75
CA GLU A 116 -13.33 -0.42 -6.83
C GLU A 116 -14.05 0.82 -6.28
N ALA A 117 -13.31 1.87 -5.92
CA ALA A 117 -13.90 3.11 -5.44
C ALA A 117 -14.76 3.79 -6.54
N ARG A 118 -14.32 3.81 -7.80
CA ARG A 118 -15.15 4.31 -8.92
C ARG A 118 -16.39 3.46 -9.16
N LEU A 119 -16.27 2.13 -9.10
CA LEU A 119 -17.41 1.22 -9.25
C LEU A 119 -18.48 1.48 -8.19
N ASN A 120 -18.06 1.68 -6.95
CA ASN A 120 -18.93 1.98 -5.81
C ASN A 120 -19.34 3.46 -5.71
N LYS A 121 -18.90 4.32 -6.63
CA LYS A 121 -19.12 5.78 -6.62
C LYS A 121 -18.66 6.45 -5.32
N LEU A 122 -17.56 5.98 -4.75
CA LEU A 122 -16.98 6.50 -3.51
C LEU A 122 -15.75 7.37 -3.79
N GLY A 123 -15.66 8.51 -3.10
CA GLY A 123 -14.44 9.30 -2.98
C GLY A 123 -13.66 8.94 -1.71
N GLY A 124 -12.52 9.59 -1.49
CA GLY A 124 -11.72 9.34 -0.29
C GLY A 124 -10.35 10.01 -0.27
N GLU A 125 -9.56 9.66 0.75
CA GLU A 125 -8.16 10.06 0.85
C GLU A 125 -7.31 9.21 -0.12
N VAL A 126 -6.50 9.87 -0.95
CA VAL A 126 -5.57 9.20 -1.86
C VAL A 126 -4.33 8.81 -1.08
N VAL A 127 -4.25 7.55 -0.66
CA VAL A 127 -3.22 7.07 0.26
C VAL A 127 -1.87 6.93 -0.45
N ALA A 128 -1.82 6.10 -1.48
CA ALA A 128 -0.58 5.77 -2.17
C ALA A 128 -0.84 5.35 -3.61
N PHE A 129 0.17 5.52 -4.45
CA PHE A 129 0.21 4.97 -5.80
C PHE A 129 1.20 3.81 -5.87
N VAL A 130 0.85 2.79 -6.63
CA VAL A 130 1.66 1.58 -6.83
C VAL A 130 1.61 1.19 -8.31
N TRP A 131 2.77 0.84 -8.88
CA TRP A 131 2.91 0.40 -10.26
C TRP A 131 4.19 -0.44 -10.44
#